data_AF-A0A0P1F723-F1
#
_entry.id   AF-A0A0P1F723-F1
#
_cell.length_a   1.000
_cell.length_b   1.000
_cell.length_c   1.000
_cell.angle_alpha   90.00
_cell.angle_beta   90.00
_cell.angle_gamma   90.00
#
_symmetry.space_group_name_H-M   'P 1'
#
loop_
_entity.id
_entity.type
_entity.pdbx_description
1 polymer ?
#
loop_
_entity_poly.entity_id
_entity_poly.type
_entity_poly.pdbx_seq_one_letter_code
_entity_poly.pdbx_strand_id
1 'polypeptide(L)'
;MERLRHRFPDQPPDEGLDIGLLLDRSLGVGAALILFSLVLITCVDVVGRYLFNAPLSGAFELTEILLAALVFLALPLTTERREHVEVDLLNLALGRKTQRLLSAFAGLFSAALLATFSWRLFTHAAKAAHDGAVTNALEIPLAPFGYLAGVSCMVSAFIAFLRGLQPPIEHDTDQDHLEGAP
;
A
#
# COMPACT_ATOMS: atom_id res chain seq x y z
N MET A 1 29.45 16.82 19.00
CA MET A 1 28.50 16.85 17.86
C MET A 1 29.00 16.09 16.62
N GLU A 2 30.08 15.29 16.71
CA GLU A 2 30.62 14.50 15.58
C GLU A 2 30.16 13.03 15.53
N ARG A 3 29.49 12.51 16.57
CA ARG A 3 29.19 11.07 16.68
C ARG A 3 27.92 10.59 15.97
N LEU A 4 27.22 11.48 15.25
CA LEU A 4 25.96 11.15 14.55
C LEU A 4 26.11 11.03 13.03
N ARG A 5 27.32 11.13 12.47
CA ARG A 5 27.57 10.98 11.03
C ARG A 5 27.84 9.54 10.58
N HIS A 6 28.07 8.61 11.51
CA HIS A 6 28.59 7.27 11.21
C HIS A 6 27.55 6.14 11.26
N ARG A 7 26.25 6.47 11.37
CA ARG A 7 25.13 5.50 11.41
C ARG A 7 24.49 5.21 10.04
N PHE A 8 25.11 5.68 8.96
CA PHE A 8 24.80 5.23 7.61
C PHE A 8 26.03 4.52 7.07
N PRO A 9 26.14 3.19 7.22
CA PRO A 9 27.10 2.45 6.42
C PRO A 9 26.76 2.70 4.94
N ASP A 10 27.77 3.01 4.14
CA ASP A 10 27.68 2.99 2.68
C ASP A 10 27.18 1.60 2.28
N GLN A 11 25.87 1.51 2.01
CA GLN A 11 25.27 0.33 1.41
C GLN A 11 25.94 0.20 0.05
N PRO A 12 26.66 -0.90 -0.23
CA PRO A 12 27.31 -1.06 -1.53
C PRO A 12 26.23 -0.90 -2.59
N PRO A 13 26.50 -0.19 -3.71
CA PRO A 13 25.53 -0.08 -4.79
C PRO A 13 25.28 -1.48 -5.31
N ASP A 14 24.19 -2.07 -4.87
CA ASP A 14 23.69 -3.35 -5.33
C ASP A 14 23.33 -3.16 -6.80
N GLU A 15 24.24 -3.58 -7.68
CA GLU A 15 24.07 -3.70 -9.14
C GLU A 15 22.97 -4.72 -9.53
N GLY A 16 22.01 -4.98 -8.63
CA GLY A 16 20.84 -5.81 -8.81
C GLY A 16 19.56 -4.98 -8.92
N LEU A 17 19.54 -3.96 -9.78
CA LEU A 17 18.36 -3.20 -10.21
C LEU A 17 17.50 -2.64 -9.05
N ASP A 18 17.53 -1.31 -8.85
CA ASP A 18 16.68 -0.50 -7.94
C ASP A 18 15.14 -0.63 -8.18
N ILE A 19 14.61 -1.80 -8.56
CA ILE A 19 13.20 -2.02 -8.90
C ILE A 19 12.31 -1.70 -7.71
N GLY A 20 12.72 -2.07 -6.49
CA GLY A 20 11.97 -1.74 -5.27
C GLY A 20 11.87 -0.23 -5.07
N LEU A 21 13.00 0.48 -5.22
CA LEU A 21 13.07 1.93 -5.06
C LEU A 21 12.29 2.68 -6.16
N LEU A 22 12.37 2.20 -7.41
CA LEU A 22 11.62 2.73 -8.54
C LEU A 22 10.12 2.47 -8.39
N LEU A 23 9.73 1.31 -7.86
CA LEU A 23 8.33 0.99 -7.57
C LEU A 23 7.78 1.88 -6.45
N ASP A 24 8.47 1.97 -5.31
CA ASP A 24 8.10 2.85 -4.19
C ASP A 24 7.96 4.31 -4.66
N ARG A 25 8.92 4.81 -5.45
CA ARG A 25 8.90 6.18 -5.94
C ARG A 25 7.79 6.44 -6.96
N SER A 26 7.54 5.52 -7.88
CA SER A 26 6.49 5.68 -8.91
C SER A 26 5.08 5.59 -8.32
N LEU A 27 4.82 4.60 -7.47
CA LEU A 27 3.55 4.46 -6.75
C LEU A 27 3.35 5.63 -5.78
N GLY A 28 4.40 6.04 -5.06
CA GLY A 28 4.36 7.18 -4.15
C GLY A 28 4.03 8.49 -4.85
N VAL A 29 4.66 8.78 -6.00
CA VAL A 29 4.35 9.98 -6.80
C VAL A 29 2.92 9.91 -7.34
N GLY A 30 2.48 8.76 -7.85
CA GLY A 30 1.11 8.57 -8.33
C GLY A 30 0.08 8.79 -7.21
N ALA A 31 0.33 8.26 -6.01
CA ALA A 31 -0.55 8.42 -4.85
C ALA A 31 -0.61 9.89 -4.42
N ALA A 32 0.53 10.59 -4.40
CA ALA A 32 0.58 12.01 -4.08
C ALA A 32 -0.21 12.86 -5.09
N LEU A 33 -0.12 12.55 -6.39
CA LEU A 33 -0.88 13.25 -7.44
C LEU A 33 -2.39 13.01 -7.33
N ILE A 34 -2.81 11.77 -7.03
CA ILE A 34 -4.23 11.44 -6.82
C ILE A 34 -4.75 12.17 -5.58
N LEU A 35 -3.98 12.14 -4.48
CA LEU A 35 -4.34 12.84 -3.24
C LEU A 35 -4.44 14.36 -3.46
N PHE A 36 -3.49 14.95 -4.17
CA PHE A 36 -3.53 16.37 -4.53
C PHE A 36 -4.77 16.70 -5.37
N SER A 37 -5.11 15.85 -6.34
CA SER A 37 -6.31 16.00 -7.17
C SER A 37 -7.60 15.93 -6.34
N LEU A 38 -7.68 15.00 -5.39
CA LEU A 38 -8.80 14.89 -4.43
C LEU A 38 -8.99 16.19 -3.63
N VAL A 39 -7.90 16.73 -3.09
CA VAL A 39 -7.94 18.00 -2.35
C VAL A 39 -8.40 19.14 -3.25
N LEU A 40 -7.90 19.21 -4.49
CA LEU A 40 -8.31 20.26 -5.43
C LEU A 40 -9.80 20.17 -5.78
N ILE A 41 -10.31 18.97 -6.09
CA ILE A 41 -11.71 18.75 -6.43
C ILE A 41 -12.62 19.11 -5.26
N THR A 42 -12.28 18.67 -4.05
CA THR A 42 -13.05 19.00 -2.85
C THR A 42 -13.03 20.49 -2.55
N CYS A 43 -11.89 21.18 -2.71
CA CYS A 43 -11.82 22.63 -2.61
C CYS A 43 -12.71 23.32 -3.65
N VAL A 44 -12.65 22.90 -4.92
CA VAL A 44 -13.47 23.48 -6.00
C VAL A 44 -14.97 23.24 -5.74
N ASP A 45 -15.36 22.05 -5.29
CA ASP A 45 -16.76 21.74 -4.97
C ASP A 45 -17.28 22.59 -3.81
N VAL A 46 -16.49 22.74 -2.75
CA VAL A 46 -16.83 23.59 -1.59
C VAL A 46 -16.95 25.06 -2.05
N VAL A 47 -15.94 25.60 -2.73
CA VAL A 47 -15.95 26.98 -3.25
C VAL A 47 -17.15 27.20 -4.18
N GLY A 48 -17.40 26.28 -5.12
CA GLY A 48 -18.54 26.30 -6.05
C GLY A 48 -19.89 26.36 -5.32
N ARG A 49 -20.06 25.50 -4.31
CA ARG A 49 -21.29 25.43 -3.52
C ARG A 49 -21.53 26.71 -2.71
N TYR A 50 -20.50 27.27 -2.07
CA TYR A 50 -20.67 28.43 -1.17
C TYR A 50 -20.67 29.78 -1.88
N LEU A 51 -19.88 29.96 -2.95
CA LEU A 51 -19.75 31.25 -3.65
C LEU A 51 -20.69 31.38 -4.85
N PHE A 52 -20.95 30.28 -5.56
CA PHE A 52 -21.70 30.29 -6.82
C PHE A 52 -23.06 29.58 -6.72
N ASN A 53 -23.38 28.97 -5.56
CA ASN A 53 -24.57 28.16 -5.33
C ASN A 53 -24.77 27.06 -6.40
N ALA A 54 -23.66 26.63 -7.01
CA ALA A 54 -23.59 25.67 -8.10
C ALA A 54 -22.52 24.63 -7.73
N PRO A 55 -22.91 23.49 -7.11
CA PRO A 55 -21.98 22.43 -6.76
C PRO A 55 -21.38 21.79 -8.02
N LEU A 56 -20.20 21.19 -7.89
CA LEU A 56 -19.56 20.55 -9.02
C LEU A 56 -20.29 19.23 -9.31
N SER A 57 -20.92 19.14 -10.49
CA SER A 57 -21.68 17.94 -10.90
C SER A 57 -20.76 16.71 -10.89
N GLY A 58 -21.15 15.70 -10.12
CA GLY A 58 -20.42 14.45 -9.91
C GLY A 58 -19.04 14.54 -9.26
N ALA A 59 -18.80 15.59 -8.46
CA ALA A 59 -17.68 15.64 -7.53
C ALA A 59 -17.62 14.40 -6.61
N PHE A 60 -18.79 13.89 -6.21
CA PHE A 60 -18.90 12.69 -5.37
C PHE A 60 -18.33 11.46 -6.07
N GLU A 61 -18.77 11.17 -7.30
CA GLU A 61 -18.30 10.00 -8.07
C GLU A 61 -16.79 10.09 -8.36
N LEU A 62 -16.30 11.29 -8.69
CA LEU A 62 -14.88 11.51 -8.94
C LEU A 62 -14.05 11.30 -7.66
N THR A 63 -14.55 11.76 -6.51
CA THR A 63 -13.92 11.54 -5.21
C THR A 63 -13.88 10.05 -4.86
N GLU A 64 -14.97 9.32 -5.09
CA GLU A 64 -15.06 7.87 -4.84
C GLU A 64 -14.04 7.09 -5.69
N ILE A 65 -13.99 7.39 -6.99
CA ILE A 65 -13.05 6.76 -7.92
C ILE A 65 -11.59 7.07 -7.54
N LEU A 66 -11.27 8.33 -7.26
CA LEU A 66 -9.92 8.73 -6.90
C LEU A 66 -9.49 8.15 -5.56
N LEU A 67 -10.39 8.07 -4.57
CA LEU A 67 -10.10 7.43 -3.29
C LEU A 67 -9.83 5.94 -3.48
N ALA A 68 -10.65 5.25 -4.28
CA ALA A 68 -10.41 3.84 -4.60
C ALA A 68 -9.04 3.65 -5.27
N ALA A 69 -8.74 4.45 -6.30
CA ALA A 69 -7.45 4.41 -6.99
C ALA A 69 -6.27 4.67 -6.03
N LEU A 70 -6.40 5.65 -5.13
CA LEU A 70 -5.40 5.98 -4.11
C LEU A 70 -5.13 4.79 -3.20
N VAL A 71 -6.19 4.17 -2.67
CA VAL A 71 -6.08 3.01 -1.78
C VAL A 71 -5.36 1.86 -2.49
N PHE A 72 -5.80 1.52 -3.70
CA PHE A 72 -5.19 0.44 -4.46
C PHE A 72 -3.74 0.72 -4.85
N LEU A 73 -3.35 1.99 -5.04
CA LEU A 73 -1.97 2.37 -5.31
C LEU A 73 -1.10 2.35 -4.04
N ALA A 74 -1.69 2.57 -2.87
CA ALA A 74 -1.02 2.47 -1.57
C ALA A 74 -0.88 1.02 -1.06
N LEU A 75 -1.71 0.08 -1.52
CA LEU A 75 -1.66 -1.32 -1.09
C LEU A 75 -0.28 -1.98 -1.30
N PRO A 76 0.39 -1.90 -2.47
CA PRO A 76 1.71 -2.50 -2.65
C PRO A 76 2.76 -1.89 -1.73
N LEU A 77 2.69 -0.56 -1.55
CA LEU A 77 3.59 0.22 -0.72
C LEU A 77 3.53 -0.20 0.76
N THR A 78 2.30 -0.34 1.27
CA THR A 78 2.06 -0.74 2.66
C THR A 78 2.40 -2.21 2.91
N THR A 79 2.16 -3.09 1.93
CA THR A 79 2.61 -4.49 1.97
C THR A 79 4.15 -4.59 1.96
N GLU A 80 4.83 -3.72 1.20
CA GLU A 80 6.30 -3.61 1.20
C GLU A 80 6.85 -3.02 2.51
N ARG A 81 6.09 -2.17 3.20
CA ARG A 81 6.54 -1.60 4.49
C ARG A 81 6.21 -2.47 5.70
N ARG A 82 5.54 -3.63 5.52
CA ARG A 82 5.14 -4.53 6.63
C ARG A 82 4.24 -3.82 7.66
N GLU A 83 3.54 -2.77 7.25
CA GLU A 83 2.60 -2.03 8.09
C GLU A 83 1.29 -2.80 8.36
N HIS A 84 1.20 -4.05 7.91
CA HIS A 84 0.12 -4.95 8.26
C HIS A 84 0.31 -5.32 9.71
N VAL A 85 -0.15 -4.44 10.63
CA VAL A 85 -0.09 -4.51 12.09
C VAL A 85 0.41 -5.89 12.50
N GLU A 86 1.75 -6.06 12.54
CA GLU A 86 2.30 -7.32 13.02
C GLU A 86 1.64 -7.51 14.37
N VAL A 87 1.29 -8.75 14.69
CA VAL A 87 0.63 -9.06 15.95
C VAL A 87 1.68 -8.92 17.06
N ASP A 88 2.18 -7.71 17.26
CA ASP A 88 3.24 -7.33 18.18
C ASP A 88 2.83 -7.64 19.63
N LEU A 89 1.52 -7.59 19.88
CA LEU A 89 0.90 -8.02 21.13
C LEU A 89 1.09 -9.52 21.42
N LEU A 90 1.15 -10.39 20.39
CA LEU A 90 1.50 -11.81 20.56
C LEU A 90 3.02 -12.04 20.49
N ASN A 91 3.75 -11.19 19.77
CA ASN A 91 5.21 -11.27 19.68
C ASN A 91 5.87 -11.08 21.04
N LEU A 92 5.36 -10.19 21.90
CA LEU A 92 5.96 -9.92 23.21
C LEU A 92 5.98 -11.14 24.17
N ALA A 93 5.11 -12.13 23.93
CA ALA A 93 4.95 -13.30 24.81
C ALA A 93 5.56 -14.60 24.23
N LEU A 94 6.03 -14.61 22.98
CA LEU A 94 6.46 -15.82 22.26
C LEU A 94 7.95 -15.82 21.92
N GLY A 95 8.59 -17.00 21.99
CA GLY A 95 10.02 -17.15 21.69
C GLY A 95 10.37 -16.92 20.20
N ARG A 96 11.64 -16.55 19.95
CA ARG A 96 12.17 -16.12 18.62
C ARG A 96 11.84 -17.07 17.45
N LYS A 97 11.78 -18.39 17.67
CA LYS A 97 11.44 -19.37 16.63
C LYS A 97 9.97 -19.34 16.23
N THR A 98 9.08 -19.15 17.21
CA THR A 98 7.63 -19.09 16.98
C THR A 98 7.26 -17.80 16.26
N GLN A 99 7.89 -16.67 16.61
CA GLN A 99 7.70 -15.39 15.92
C GLN A 99 8.03 -15.50 14.43
N ARG A 100 9.18 -16.09 14.08
CA ARG A 100 9.56 -16.30 12.67
C ARG A 100 8.56 -17.14 11.89
N LEU A 101 8.04 -18.22 12.51
CA LEU A 101 7.03 -19.06 11.87
C LEU A 101 5.70 -18.32 11.70
N LEU A 102 5.30 -17.53 12.70
CA LEU A 102 4.07 -16.72 12.66
C LEU A 102 4.14 -15.62 11.59
N SER A 103 5.25 -14.88 11.48
CA SER A 103 5.43 -13.86 10.44
C SER A 103 5.46 -14.49 9.04
N ALA A 104 6.11 -15.64 8.86
CA ALA A 104 6.10 -16.37 7.58
C ALA A 104 4.69 -16.85 7.21
N PHE A 105 3.96 -17.41 8.18
CA PHE A 105 2.58 -17.83 7.99
C PHE A 105 1.65 -16.65 7.68
N ALA A 106 1.79 -15.54 8.39
CA ALA A 106 1.02 -14.32 8.16
C ALA A 106 1.29 -13.77 6.74
N GLY A 107 2.55 -13.69 6.32
CA GLY A 107 2.91 -13.26 4.97
C GLY A 107 2.32 -14.16 3.88
N LEU A 108 2.39 -15.48 4.04
CA LEU A 108 1.82 -16.43 3.10
C LEU A 108 0.28 -16.38 3.06
N PHE A 109 -0.34 -16.21 4.23
CA PHE A 109 -1.79 -16.05 4.36
C PHE A 109 -2.27 -14.75 3.70
N SER A 110 -1.60 -13.63 3.95
CA SER A 110 -1.86 -12.35 3.28
C SER A 110 -1.68 -12.47 1.76
N ALA A 111 -0.63 -13.14 1.28
CA ALA A 111 -0.43 -13.39 -0.14
C ALA A 111 -1.60 -14.17 -0.77
N ALA A 112 -2.06 -15.24 -0.10
CA ALA A 112 -3.19 -16.04 -0.57
C ALA A 112 -4.52 -15.23 -0.61
N LEU A 113 -4.78 -14.41 0.41
CA LEU A 113 -5.94 -13.53 0.45
C LEU A 113 -5.90 -12.49 -0.68
N LEU A 114 -4.76 -11.81 -0.85
CA LEU A 114 -4.59 -10.80 -1.90
C LEU A 114 -4.67 -11.41 -3.30
N ALA A 115 -4.16 -12.62 -3.51
CA ALA A 115 -4.31 -13.34 -4.77
C ALA A 115 -5.79 -13.67 -5.06
N THR A 116 -6.54 -14.08 -4.04
CA THR A 116 -7.98 -14.35 -4.16
C THR A 116 -8.76 -13.08 -4.49
N PHE A 117 -8.42 -11.95 -3.85
CA PHE A 117 -9.01 -10.65 -4.17
C PHE A 117 -8.65 -10.18 -5.56
N SER A 118 -7.39 -10.34 -5.99
CA SER A 118 -6.98 -10.02 -7.35
C SER A 118 -7.83 -10.77 -8.37
N TRP A 119 -7.99 -12.09 -8.22
CA TRP A 119 -8.84 -12.89 -9.10
C TRP A 119 -10.30 -12.41 -9.13
N ARG A 120 -10.88 -12.13 -7.95
CA ARG A 120 -12.24 -11.58 -7.85
C ARG A 120 -12.35 -10.22 -8.55
N LEU A 121 -11.40 -9.31 -8.33
CA LEU A 121 -11.40 -7.99 -8.94
C LEU A 121 -11.27 -8.06 -10.46
N PHE A 122 -10.40 -8.93 -11.00
CA PHE A 122 -10.30 -9.14 -12.44
C PHE A 122 -11.60 -9.67 -13.05
N THR A 123 -12.24 -10.64 -12.40
CA THR A 123 -13.52 -11.17 -12.88
C THR A 123 -14.66 -10.15 -12.76
N HIS A 124 -14.66 -9.32 -11.72
CA HIS A 124 -15.60 -8.20 -11.58
C HIS A 124 -15.35 -7.11 -12.63
N ALA A 125 -14.10 -6.72 -12.88
CA ALA A 125 -13.72 -5.73 -13.88
C ALA A 125 -14.08 -6.19 -15.30
N ALA A 126 -13.86 -7.47 -15.62
CA ALA A 126 -14.23 -8.04 -16.91
C ALA A 126 -15.75 -8.03 -17.14
N LYS A 127 -16.54 -8.35 -16.10
CA LYS A 127 -18.01 -8.23 -16.16
C LYS A 127 -18.44 -6.78 -16.33
N ALA A 128 -17.88 -5.86 -15.55
CA ALA A 128 -18.15 -4.43 -15.67
C ALA A 128 -17.81 -3.89 -17.06
N ALA A 129 -16.74 -4.38 -17.69
CA ALA A 129 -16.38 -4.02 -19.06
C ALA A 129 -17.39 -4.56 -20.09
N HIS A 130 -17.85 -5.80 -19.92
CA HIS A 130 -18.83 -6.43 -20.80
C HIS A 130 -20.21 -5.78 -20.69
N ASP A 131 -20.62 -5.42 -19.48
CA ASP A 131 -21.93 -4.83 -19.19
C ASP A 131 -21.97 -3.32 -19.47
N GLY A 132 -20.84 -2.72 -19.85
CA GLY A 132 -20.73 -1.28 -20.10
C GLY A 132 -20.98 -0.45 -18.84
N ALA A 133 -20.56 -0.94 -17.68
CA ALA A 133 -20.84 -0.30 -16.40
C ALA A 133 -20.13 1.07 -16.30
N VAL A 134 -20.94 2.11 -16.18
CA VAL A 134 -20.51 3.50 -16.07
C VAL A 134 -21.07 4.15 -14.80
N THR A 135 -20.45 5.22 -14.33
CA THR A 135 -21.00 6.00 -13.22
C THR A 135 -22.29 6.72 -13.62
N ASN A 136 -23.14 7.08 -12.65
CA ASN A 136 -24.50 7.55 -12.94
C ASN A 136 -24.52 9.00 -13.44
N ALA A 137 -23.60 9.85 -12.97
CA ALA A 137 -23.59 11.27 -13.28
C ALA A 137 -22.59 11.62 -14.39
N LEU A 138 -21.36 11.08 -14.35
CA LEU A 138 -20.31 11.39 -15.33
C LEU A 138 -20.13 10.32 -16.41
N GLU A 139 -20.88 9.21 -16.33
CA GLU A 139 -20.78 8.10 -17.27
C GLU A 139 -19.34 7.57 -17.43
N ILE A 140 -18.54 7.64 -16.35
CA ILE A 140 -17.15 7.19 -16.37
C ILE A 140 -17.13 5.66 -16.35
N PRO A 141 -16.40 4.98 -17.24
CA PRO A 141 -16.29 3.53 -17.21
C PRO A 141 -15.58 3.05 -15.94
N LEU A 142 -16.20 2.13 -15.19
CA LEU A 142 -15.63 1.58 -13.94
C LEU A 142 -14.59 0.48 -14.18
N ALA A 143 -14.66 -0.20 -15.33
CA ALA A 143 -13.76 -1.29 -15.70
C ALA A 143 -12.25 -1.00 -15.49
N PRO A 144 -11.68 0.12 -15.96
CA PRO A 144 -10.24 0.40 -15.78
C PRO A 144 -9.83 0.46 -14.31
N PHE A 145 -10.67 1.00 -13.42
CA PHE A 145 -10.37 1.07 -11.99
C PHE A 145 -10.42 -0.32 -11.33
N GLY A 146 -11.32 -1.19 -11.77
CA GLY A 146 -11.35 -2.59 -11.36
C GLY A 146 -10.09 -3.36 -11.79
N TYR A 147 -9.58 -3.11 -12.99
CA TYR A 147 -8.32 -3.69 -13.46
C TYR A 147 -7.12 -3.15 -12.67
N LEU A 148 -7.06 -1.84 -12.42
CA LEU A 148 -6.02 -1.22 -11.58
C LEU A 148 -5.96 -1.89 -10.20
N ALA A 149 -7.13 -2.05 -9.57
CA ALA A 149 -7.27 -2.70 -8.28
C ALA A 149 -6.83 -4.18 -8.31
N GLY A 150 -7.18 -4.90 -9.38
CA GLY A 150 -6.79 -6.29 -9.59
C GLY A 150 -5.27 -6.45 -9.73
N VAL A 151 -4.63 -5.57 -10.52
CA VAL A 151 -3.18 -5.53 -10.71
C VAL A 151 -2.48 -5.17 -9.40
N SER A 152 -2.95 -4.18 -8.65
CA SER A 152 -2.30 -3.79 -7.41
C SER A 152 -2.37 -4.90 -6.35
N CYS A 153 -3.52 -5.57 -6.21
CA CYS A 153 -3.65 -6.76 -5.37
C CYS A 153 -2.69 -7.87 -5.80
N MET A 154 -2.48 -8.07 -7.10
CA MET A 154 -1.54 -9.06 -7.62
C MET A 154 -0.09 -8.73 -7.27
N VAL A 155 0.30 -7.45 -7.43
CA VAL A 155 1.63 -6.96 -7.04
C VAL A 155 1.84 -7.11 -5.53
N SER A 156 0.88 -6.69 -4.71
CA SER A 156 0.93 -6.88 -3.25
C SER A 156 1.01 -8.36 -2.86
N ALA A 157 0.26 -9.25 -3.52
CA ALA A 157 0.34 -10.69 -3.26
C ALA A 157 1.74 -11.24 -3.55
N PHE A 158 2.36 -10.80 -4.64
CA PHE A 158 3.71 -11.19 -5.01
C PHE A 158 4.75 -10.69 -3.99
N ILE A 159 4.65 -9.42 -3.57
CA ILE A 159 5.52 -8.85 -2.53
C ILE A 159 5.35 -9.61 -1.20
N ALA A 160 4.11 -9.86 -0.76
CA ALA A 160 3.82 -10.61 0.45
C ALA A 160 4.39 -12.04 0.40
N PHE A 161 4.30 -12.69 -0.75
CA PHE A 161 4.86 -14.03 -0.97
C PHE A 161 6.38 -14.05 -0.86
N LEU A 162 7.07 -13.15 -1.58
CA LEU A 162 8.54 -13.05 -1.52
C LEU A 162 9.04 -12.76 -0.10
N ARG A 163 8.34 -11.88 0.62
CA ARG A 163 8.72 -11.51 1.98
C ARG A 163 8.35 -12.54 3.03
N GLY A 164 7.32 -13.35 2.81
CA GLY A 164 7.00 -14.50 3.66
C GLY A 164 8.09 -15.58 3.64
N LEU A 165 8.88 -15.65 2.56
CA LEU A 165 10.03 -16.53 2.43
C LEU A 165 11.31 -15.97 3.08
N GLN A 166 11.35 -14.67 3.40
CA GLN A 166 12.50 -14.02 4.03
C GLN A 166 12.30 -13.88 5.55
N PRO A 167 13.26 -14.33 6.38
CA PRO A 167 13.17 -14.13 7.82
C PRO A 167 13.18 -12.64 8.17
N PRO A 168 12.31 -12.16 9.09
CA PRO A 168 12.41 -10.82 9.67
C PRO A 168 13.83 -10.45 10.10
N ILE A 169 14.30 -9.27 9.66
CA ILE A 169 15.56 -8.67 10.08
C ILE A 169 15.46 -8.41 11.59
N GLU A 170 16.34 -9.05 12.35
CA GLU A 170 16.41 -8.95 13.80
C GLU A 170 16.82 -7.51 14.17
N HIS A 171 15.92 -6.74 14.79
CA HIS A 171 16.35 -5.54 15.52
C HIS A 171 17.04 -6.04 16.79
N ASP A 172 18.35 -5.87 16.82
CA ASP A 172 19.24 -6.25 17.91
C ASP A 172 18.89 -5.44 19.17
N THR A 173 17.90 -5.91 19.93
CA THR A 173 17.62 -5.48 21.30
C THR A 173 18.64 -6.16 22.21
N ASP A 174 19.91 -5.76 22.07
CA ASP A 174 21.02 -6.19 22.93
C ASP A 174 21.75 -4.98 23.53
N GLN A 175 20.99 -3.90 23.78
CA GLN A 175 21.51 -2.71 24.48
C GLN A 175 21.11 -2.61 25.95
N ASP A 176 20.15 -3.40 26.44
CA ASP A 176 19.70 -3.34 27.85
C ASP A 176 20.56 -4.20 28.80
N HIS A 177 21.49 -4.99 28.27
CA HIS A 177 22.39 -5.84 29.07
C HIS A 177 23.74 -5.17 29.41
N LEU A 178 24.01 -3.95 28.94
CA LEU A 178 25.23 -3.21 29.28
C LEU A 178 25.03 -2.07 30.29
N GLU A 179 23.79 -1.80 30.72
CA GLU A 179 23.50 -0.80 31.75
C GLU A 179 23.43 -1.39 33.17
N GLY A 180 23.64 -2.70 33.30
CA GLY A 180 23.57 -3.43 34.57
C GLY A 180 24.76 -4.33 34.85
N ALA A 181 25.96 -3.76 35.03
CA ALA A 181 27.00 -4.28 35.93
C ALA A 181 28.28 -3.43 35.89
N PRO A 182 28.97 -3.27 37.03
CA PRO A 182 28.52 -2.83 38.35
C PRO A 182 28.89 -1.36 38.65
#